data_AF-A0A3S1CUT7-F1
#
_entry.id   AF-A0A3S1CUT7-F1
#
_cell.length_a   1.000
_cell.length_b   1.000
_cell.length_c   1.000
_cell.angle_alpha   90.00
_cell.angle_beta   90.00
_cell.angle_gamma   90.00
#
_symmetry.space_group_name_H-M   'P 1'
#
loop_
_entity.id
_entity.type
_entity.pdbx_description
1 polymer ?
#
loop_
_entity_poly.entity_id
_entity_poly.type
_entity_poly.pdbx_seq_one_letter_code
_entity_poly.pdbx_strand_id
1 'polypeptide(L)' 'MLETNASNIFELRQVFNSVDPVYGYTIFNVGGNNYRLITAIHYNTQTCYVRTIWTHAEYDKPINKEKLKRGDL' A
#
# COMPACT_ATOMS: atom_id res chain seq x y z
N MET A 1 -13.20 -5.26 -15.38
CA MET A 1 -12.30 -5.29 -14.20
C MET A 1 -10.92 -5.56 -14.76
N LEU A 2 -9.92 -4.73 -14.46
CA LEU A 2 -8.54 -4.99 -14.88
C LEU A 2 -7.95 -5.97 -13.86
N GLU A 3 -7.59 -7.17 -14.32
CA GLU A 3 -6.83 -8.13 -13.52
C GLU A 3 -5.35 -7.96 -13.86
N THR A 4 -4.47 -8.02 -12.86
CA THR A 4 -3.03 -7.85 -13.05
C THR A 4 -2.30 -8.81 -12.13
N ASN A 5 -1.46 -9.66 -12.73
CA ASN A 5 -0.52 -10.51 -12.00
C ASN A 5 0.84 -9.82 -12.01
N ALA A 6 1.09 -9.01 -10.98
CA ALA A 6 2.39 -8.36 -10.81
C ALA A 6 3.34 -9.32 -10.07
N SER A 7 4.57 -9.43 -10.53
CA SER A 7 5.62 -10.22 -9.87
C SER A 7 6.51 -9.38 -8.96
N ASN A 8 6.42 -8.06 -9.08
CA ASN A 8 7.21 -7.08 -8.31
C ASN A 8 6.53 -5.70 -8.34
N ILE A 9 7.08 -4.77 -7.55
CA ILE A 9 6.57 -3.40 -7.44
C ILE A 9 6.69 -2.60 -8.75
N PHE A 10 7.65 -2.90 -9.63
CA PHE A 10 7.82 -2.17 -10.89
C PHE A 10 6.68 -2.47 -11.87
N GLU A 11 6.27 -3.73 -11.96
CA GLU A 11 5.08 -4.15 -12.72
C GLU A 11 3.81 -3.58 -12.12
N LEU A 12 3.68 -3.60 -10.79
CA LEU A 12 2.51 -3.03 -10.10
C LEU A 12 2.39 -1.51 -10.39
N ARG A 13 3.52 -0.80 -10.46
CA ARG A 13 3.57 0.63 -10.83
C ARG A 13 3.09 0.93 -12.24
N GLN A 14 3.17 -0.03 -13.17
CA GLN A 14 2.64 0.16 -14.54
C GLN A 14 1.11 0.26 -14.57
N VAL A 15 0.44 -0.34 -13.58
CA VAL A 15 -1.02 -0.35 -13.47
C VAL A 15 -1.50 0.72 -12.49
N PHE A 16 -0.80 0.88 -11.38
CA PHE A 16 -1.09 1.90 -10.38
C PHE A 16 0.09 2.87 -10.28
N ASN A 17 0.03 3.97 -11.02
CA ASN A 17 1.12 4.96 -11.05
C ASN A 17 1.47 5.54 -9.66
N SER A 18 0.53 5.50 -8.71
CA SER A 18 0.68 6.00 -7.35
C SER A 18 0.77 4.88 -6.32
N VAL A 19 1.84 4.08 -6.41
CA VAL A 19 2.21 3.10 -5.37
C VAL A 19 3.60 3.33 -4.81
N ASP A 20 3.64 3.37 -3.48
CA ASP A 20 4.84 3.64 -2.70
C ASP A 20 5.18 2.45 -1.80
N PRO A 21 6.38 1.85 -1.94
CA PRO A 21 6.87 0.88 -0.98
C PRO A 21 7.38 1.61 0.28
N VAL A 22 6.83 1.25 1.44
CA VAL A 22 7.15 1.88 2.72
C VAL A 22 7.28 0.82 3.80
N TYR A 23 8.48 0.60 4.34
CA TYR A 23 8.76 -0.33 5.44
C TYR A 23 8.16 -1.74 5.27
N GLY A 24 8.21 -2.30 4.05
CA GLY A 24 7.66 -3.63 3.73
C GLY A 24 6.17 -3.63 3.35
N TYR A 25 5.50 -2.49 3.45
CA TYR A 25 4.15 -2.28 2.96
C TYR A 25 4.15 -1.65 1.55
N THR A 26 3.06 -1.86 0.81
CA THR A 26 2.75 -1.14 -0.43
C THR A 26 1.53 -0.26 -0.18
N ILE A 27 1.68 1.04 -0.43
CA ILE A 27 0.65 2.03 -0.16
C ILE A 27 0.06 2.53 -1.47
N PHE A 28 -1.27 2.51 -1.56
CA PHE A 28 -2.03 3.00 -2.70
C PHE A 28 -2.79 4.26 -2.34
N ASN A 29 -2.78 5.25 -3.23
CA ASN A 29 -3.66 6.41 -3.15
C ASN A 29 -5.02 6.05 -3.74
N VAL A 30 -6.10 6.16 -2.95
CA VAL A 30 -7.46 5.77 -3.39
C VAL A 30 -8.50 6.83 -3.05
N GLY A 31 -9.65 6.78 -3.72
CA GLY A 31 -10.77 7.69 -3.49
C GLY A 31 -10.44 9.15 -3.82
N GLY A 32 -9.77 9.41 -4.94
CA GLY A 32 -9.34 10.76 -5.32
C GLY A 32 -8.19 11.30 -4.45
N ASN A 33 -7.27 10.42 -4.04
CA ASN A 33 -6.12 10.72 -3.16
C ASN A 33 -6.47 11.04 -1.70
N ASN A 34 -7.75 10.92 -1.30
CA ASN A 34 -8.19 11.19 0.07
C ASN A 34 -7.77 10.11 1.08
N TYR A 35 -7.47 8.90 0.61
CA TYR A 35 -7.13 7.75 1.44
C TYR A 35 -5.82 7.09 1.02
N ARG A 36 -5.24 6.35 1.96
CA ARG A 36 -4.08 5.48 1.81
C ARG A 36 -4.50 4.07 2.17
N LEU A 37 -4.58 3.21 1.17
CA LEU A 37 -4.77 1.78 1.36
C LEU A 37 -3.39 1.17 1.62
N ILE A 38 -3.17 0.68 2.84
CA ILE A 38 -1.89 0.09 3.24
C ILE A 38 -2.00 -1.43 3.14
N THR A 39 -1.08 -2.02 2.39
CA THR A 39 -1.11 -3.45 2.09
C THR A 39 0.24 -4.11 2.33
N ALA A 40 0.23 -5.42 2.57
CA ALA A 40 1.39 -6.28 2.43
C ALA A 40 1.14 -7.23 1.26
N ILE A 41 2.03 -7.23 0.27
CA ILE A 41 1.84 -8.02 -0.96
C ILE A 41 2.88 -9.14 -1.00
N HIS A 42 2.38 -10.36 -1.10
CA HIS A 42 3.19 -11.54 -1.33
C HIS A 42 3.08 -11.90 -2.82
N TYR A 43 4.03 -11.41 -3.62
CA TYR A 43 4.00 -11.58 -5.08
C TYR A 43 4.14 -13.04 -5.51
N ASN A 44 4.89 -13.87 -4.78
CA ASN A 44 5.03 -15.30 -5.08
C ASN A 44 3.71 -16.08 -4.94
N THR A 45 2.85 -15.69 -3.99
CA THR A 45 1.54 -16.31 -3.78
C THR A 45 0.39 -15.51 -4.40
N GLN A 46 0.71 -14.43 -5.13
CA GLN A 46 -0.26 -13.48 -5.69
C GLN A 46 -1.31 -13.03 -4.66
N THR A 47 -0.90 -12.81 -3.40
CA THR A 47 -1.80 -12.47 -2.31
C THR A 47 -1.56 -11.05 -1.83
N CYS A 48 -2.61 -10.22 -1.84
CA CYS A 48 -2.59 -8.86 -1.29
C CYS A 48 -3.36 -8.83 0.02
N TYR A 49 -2.66 -8.56 1.12
CA TYR A 49 -3.30 -8.38 2.42
C TYR A 49 -3.55 -6.90 2.69
N VAL A 50 -4.80 -6.53 2.88
CA VAL A 50 -5.16 -5.20 3.39
C VAL A 50 -4.87 -5.16 4.89
N ARG A 51 -4.00 -4.26 5.31
CA ARG A 51 -3.69 -4.07 6.74
C ARG A 51 -4.60 -3.03 7.35
N THR A 52 -4.75 -1.90 6.67
CA THR A 52 -5.66 -0.83 7.10
C THR A 52 -5.90 0.17 5.97
N ILE A 53 -6.91 1.02 6.15
CA ILE A 53 -7.19 2.16 5.28
C ILE A 53 -7.20 3.40 6.17
N TRP A 54 -6.36 4.36 5.84
CA TRP A 54 -6.28 5.64 6.54
C TRP A 54 -6.67 6.78 5.61
N THR A 55 -7.24 7.84 6.16
CA THR A 55 -7.28 9.14 5.48
C THR A 55 -5.86 9.67 5.27
N HIS A 56 -5.68 10.60 4.36
CA HIS A 56 -4.41 11.31 4.19
C HIS A 56 -3.89 11.90 5.51
N ALA A 57 -4.79 12.55 6.27
CA ALA A 57 -4.45 13.15 7.55
C ALA A 57 -4.01 12.11 8.59
N GLU A 58 -4.67 10.96 8.66
CA GLU A 58 -4.25 9.87 9.55
C GLU A 58 -2.93 9.25 9.14
N TYR A 59 -2.70 9.07 7.85
CA TYR A 59 -1.44 8.56 7.33
C TYR A 59 -0.25 9.46 7.72
N ASP A 60 -0.45 10.77 7.82
CA ASP A 60 0.60 11.72 8.17
C ASP A 60 0.81 11.90 9.68
N LYS A 61 -0.06 11.34 10.52
CA LYS A 61 0.15 11.39 11.98
C LYS A 61 1.45 10.65 12.33
N PRO A 62 2.37 11.25 13.12
CA PRO A 62 3.63 10.62 13.50
C PRO A 62 3.46 9.23 14.11
N ILE A 63 2.47 9.05 14.99
CA ILE A 63 2.17 7.75 15.62
C ILE A 63 1.86 6.65 14.59
N ASN A 64 1.21 7.00 13.48
CA ASN A 64 0.85 6.07 12.43
C ASN A 64 2.04 5.76 11.51
N LYS A 65 2.90 6.75 11.24
CA LYS A 65 4.20 6.53 10.58
C LYS A 65 5.09 5.58 11.40
N GLU A 66 5.10 5.73 12.72
CA GLU A 66 5.87 4.83 13.60
C GLU A 66 5.34 3.40 13.57
N LYS A 67 4.02 3.18 13.51
CA LYS A 67 3.44 1.83 13.33
C LYS A 67 3.94 1.15 12.06
N LEU A 68 3.98 1.89 10.94
CA LEU A 68 4.53 1.39 9.67
C LEU A 68 6.00 0.98 9.84
N LYS A 69 6.80 1.86 10.45
CA LYS A 69 8.25 1.62 10.64
C LYS A 69 8.54 0.41 11.54
N ARG A 70 7.68 0.17 12.53
CA ARG A 70 7.81 -0.97 13.47
C ARG A 70 7.25 -2.27 12.92
N GLY A 71 6.48 -2.24 11.83
CA GLY A 71 5.81 -3.43 11.29
C GLY A 71 4.58 -3.84 12.10
N ASP A 72 3.97 -2.90 12.81
CA ASP A 72 2.86 -3.16 13.75
C ASP A 72 1.47 -3.17 13.04
N LEU A 73 1.44 -3.11 11.70
CA LEU A 73 0.21 -3.16 10.89
C LEU A 73 0.01 -4.52 10.23
#